data_AF-A0A7X7FT47-F1
#
_entry.id   AF-A0A7X7FT47-F1
#
_cell.length_a   1.000
_cell.length_b   1.000
_cell.length_c   1.000
_cell.angle_alpha   90.00
_cell.angle_beta   90.00
_cell.angle_gamma   90.00
#
_symmetry.space_group_name_H-M   'P 1'
#
loop_
_entity.id
_entity.type
_entity.pdbx_description
1 polymer ?
#
loop_
_entity_poly.entity_id
_entity_poly.type
_entity_poly.pdbx_seq_one_letter_code
_entity_poly.pdbx_strand_id
1 'polypeptide(L)'
;GVTSLAILAFLATGNVPDQGEYAPVLDRGIGWVLANAQPSGFIHYADGSSHGPMYEHAAATLMLSEIYGMSERPEIPAAIQAAVRVIVNAQNSEGGWRYQPHSRDADVSVTVLQILALRGAQHAGMVVPAETIERAIKYVKLCADRGGGFYYQTRSGKPGYARTGAGVTSLEVCGEFDADETRRGLDYLIANIGADKESEGNYHYGIYYAAQAVYQAKDPRRWQQWFPPIRDQVLSKQNDGAYWDSEHGPAYGTTMMLLTLSIPCRYLPIYQR
;
A
#
# COMPACT_ATOMS: atom_id res chain seq x y z
N GLY A 1 -3.11 4.27 -11.12
CA GLY A 1 -2.59 4.34 -9.74
C GLY A 1 -3.44 5.23 -8.84
N VAL A 2 -3.32 6.57 -8.98
CA VAL A 2 -3.98 7.54 -8.07
C VAL A 2 -5.51 7.37 -8.04
N THR A 3 -6.16 7.12 -9.17
CA THR A 3 -7.61 6.82 -9.22
C THR A 3 -7.99 5.66 -8.30
N SER A 4 -7.21 4.58 -8.31
CA SER A 4 -7.44 3.40 -7.47
C SER A 4 -7.25 3.72 -5.99
N LEU A 5 -6.22 4.51 -5.64
CA LEU A 5 -6.03 4.96 -4.26
C LEU A 5 -7.19 5.86 -3.81
N ALA A 6 -7.68 6.75 -4.67
CA ALA A 6 -8.79 7.65 -4.35
C ALA A 6 -10.08 6.85 -4.06
N ILE A 7 -10.36 5.83 -4.86
CA ILE A 7 -11.45 4.87 -4.59
C ILE A 7 -11.25 4.21 -3.23
N LEU A 8 -10.04 3.72 -2.91
CA LEU A 8 -9.74 3.16 -1.59
C LEU A 8 -10.00 4.16 -0.44
N ALA A 9 -9.70 5.45 -0.62
CA ALA A 9 -10.00 6.47 0.39
C ALA A 9 -11.50 6.70 0.60
N PHE A 10 -12.32 6.63 -0.45
CA PHE A 10 -13.78 6.63 -0.32
C PHE A 10 -14.26 5.40 0.47
N LEU A 11 -13.76 4.20 0.12
CA LEU A 11 -14.10 2.96 0.83
C LEU A 11 -13.70 3.03 2.30
N ALA A 12 -12.51 3.56 2.60
CA ALA A 12 -12.00 3.70 3.96
C ALA A 12 -12.81 4.67 4.83
N THR A 13 -13.67 5.48 4.23
CA THR A 13 -14.60 6.40 4.92
C THR A 13 -16.06 5.90 4.88
N GLY A 14 -16.30 4.66 4.44
CA GLY A 14 -17.61 4.02 4.43
C GLY A 14 -18.42 4.24 3.14
N ASN A 15 -17.83 4.81 2.10
CA ASN A 15 -18.49 5.02 0.82
C ASN A 15 -18.19 3.84 -0.12
N VAL A 16 -19.22 3.07 -0.46
CA VAL A 16 -19.10 1.82 -1.23
C VAL A 16 -19.64 1.99 -2.66
N PRO A 17 -19.26 1.11 -3.61
CA PRO A 17 -19.86 1.08 -4.94
C PRO A 17 -21.37 0.85 -4.84
N ASP A 18 -22.10 1.28 -5.87
CA ASP A 18 -23.54 0.99 -6.07
C ASP A 18 -24.50 1.53 -4.98
N GLN A 19 -24.00 2.22 -3.93
CA GLN A 19 -24.82 2.79 -2.85
C GLN A 19 -24.35 4.19 -2.40
N GLY A 20 -25.31 5.02 -2.00
CA GLY A 20 -25.04 6.35 -1.43
C GLY A 20 -24.68 7.42 -2.47
N GLU A 21 -24.32 8.60 -1.98
CA GLU A 21 -24.12 9.81 -2.79
C GLU A 21 -22.97 9.67 -3.80
N TYR A 22 -21.89 9.00 -3.41
CA TYR A 22 -20.68 8.87 -4.24
C TYR A 22 -20.71 7.65 -5.17
N ALA A 23 -21.77 6.83 -5.18
CA ALA A 23 -21.85 5.66 -6.05
C ALA A 23 -21.58 5.98 -7.54
N PRO A 24 -22.16 7.04 -8.14
CA PRO A 24 -21.87 7.37 -9.54
C PRO A 24 -20.42 7.78 -9.77
N VAL A 25 -19.75 8.37 -8.77
CA VAL A 25 -18.34 8.76 -8.84
C VAL A 25 -17.45 7.52 -8.80
N LEU A 26 -17.73 6.61 -7.88
CA LEU A 26 -17.02 5.34 -7.73
C LEU A 26 -17.20 4.46 -8.96
N ASP A 27 -18.41 4.33 -9.48
CA ASP A 27 -18.69 3.52 -10.67
C ASP A 27 -17.87 3.99 -11.90
N ARG A 28 -17.84 5.31 -12.14
CA ARG A 28 -17.01 5.88 -13.23
C ARG A 28 -15.52 5.64 -12.99
N GLY A 29 -15.04 5.80 -11.75
CA GLY A 29 -13.64 5.56 -11.40
C GLY A 29 -13.23 4.10 -11.60
N ILE A 30 -14.05 3.16 -11.12
CA ILE A 30 -13.85 1.72 -11.26
C ILE A 30 -13.88 1.34 -12.74
N GLY A 31 -14.89 1.81 -13.49
CA GLY A 31 -14.98 1.59 -14.94
C GLY A 31 -13.77 2.12 -15.69
N TRP A 32 -13.24 3.29 -15.31
CA TRP A 32 -12.02 3.82 -15.90
C TRP A 32 -10.79 2.96 -15.60
N VAL A 33 -10.63 2.47 -14.37
CA VAL A 33 -9.52 1.56 -14.02
C VAL A 33 -9.61 0.26 -14.82
N LEU A 34 -10.80 -0.34 -14.92
CA LEU A 34 -11.03 -1.56 -15.68
C LEU A 34 -10.80 -1.36 -17.19
N ALA A 35 -11.17 -0.20 -17.74
CA ALA A 35 -10.89 0.14 -19.14
C ALA A 35 -9.38 0.22 -19.46
N ASN A 36 -8.54 0.40 -18.43
CA ASN A 36 -7.07 0.39 -18.54
C ASN A 36 -6.45 -0.98 -18.24
N ALA A 37 -7.25 -2.03 -18.01
CA ALA A 37 -6.76 -3.39 -17.90
C ALA A 37 -6.45 -3.94 -19.30
N GLN A 38 -5.18 -4.23 -19.56
CA GLN A 38 -4.71 -4.79 -20.83
C GLN A 38 -5.07 -6.28 -20.94
N PRO A 39 -5.10 -6.86 -22.15
CA PRO A 39 -5.30 -8.30 -22.34
C PRO A 39 -4.32 -9.19 -21.57
N SER A 40 -3.11 -8.68 -21.29
CA SER A 40 -2.10 -9.36 -20.46
C SER A 40 -2.49 -9.47 -18.98
N GLY A 41 -3.51 -8.74 -18.54
CA GLY A 41 -3.86 -8.53 -17.13
C GLY A 41 -3.14 -7.34 -16.50
N PHE A 42 -2.22 -6.68 -17.22
CA PHE A 42 -1.50 -5.53 -16.69
C PHE A 42 -2.41 -4.31 -16.69
N ILE A 43 -2.52 -3.64 -15.54
CA ILE A 43 -3.42 -2.50 -15.34
C ILE A 43 -2.56 -1.26 -15.17
N HIS A 44 -2.45 -0.47 -16.23
CA HIS A 44 -1.62 0.73 -16.26
C HIS A 44 -2.10 1.67 -17.38
N TYR A 45 -2.07 2.98 -17.13
CA TYR A 45 -2.43 3.99 -18.12
C TYR A 45 -1.25 4.26 -19.08
N ALA A 46 -1.29 3.63 -20.25
CA ALA A 46 -0.18 3.62 -21.22
C ALA A 46 0.19 4.99 -21.79
N ASP A 47 -0.78 5.91 -21.89
CA ASP A 47 -0.57 7.24 -22.49
C ASP A 47 -0.07 8.29 -21.46
N GLY A 48 0.17 7.88 -20.21
CA GLY A 48 0.64 8.75 -19.13
C GLY A 48 2.14 8.69 -18.89
N SER A 49 2.70 9.72 -18.25
CA SER A 49 4.07 9.74 -17.75
C SER A 49 4.21 8.94 -16.45
N SER A 50 4.25 7.61 -16.57
CA SER A 50 4.44 6.74 -15.39
C SER A 50 5.89 6.65 -14.96
N HIS A 51 6.12 6.91 -13.67
CA HIS A 51 7.40 6.69 -13.01
C HIS A 51 7.45 5.35 -12.26
N GLY A 52 6.36 4.59 -12.28
CA GLY A 52 6.26 3.30 -11.60
C GLY A 52 5.01 2.50 -11.98
N PRO A 53 4.94 1.94 -13.20
CA PRO A 53 3.80 1.14 -13.65
C PRO A 53 3.39 0.02 -12.69
N MET A 54 4.36 -0.63 -12.02
CA MET A 54 4.06 -1.66 -11.01
C MET A 54 3.39 -1.11 -9.74
N TYR A 55 3.65 0.15 -9.35
CA TYR A 55 2.88 0.78 -8.27
C TYR A 55 1.43 0.96 -8.66
N GLU A 56 1.21 1.46 -9.86
CA GLU A 56 -0.13 1.72 -10.37
C GLU A 56 -0.93 0.45 -10.51
N HIS A 57 -0.29 -0.60 -11.04
CA HIS A 57 -0.86 -1.92 -11.18
C HIS A 57 -1.28 -2.50 -9.84
N ALA A 58 -0.38 -2.49 -8.85
CA ALA A 58 -0.70 -3.03 -7.53
C ALA A 58 -1.78 -2.23 -6.79
N ALA A 59 -1.77 -0.90 -6.89
CA ALA A 59 -2.85 -0.08 -6.35
C ALA A 59 -4.20 -0.41 -7.00
N ALA A 60 -4.23 -0.66 -8.31
CA ALA A 60 -5.44 -1.11 -9.00
C ALA A 60 -5.88 -2.50 -8.56
N THR A 61 -4.95 -3.46 -8.47
CA THR A 61 -5.25 -4.83 -8.02
C THR A 61 -5.79 -4.85 -6.59
N LEU A 62 -5.18 -4.09 -5.68
CA LEU A 62 -5.66 -3.93 -4.31
C LEU A 62 -7.07 -3.33 -4.30
N MET A 63 -7.29 -2.22 -5.00
CA MET A 63 -8.60 -1.59 -5.09
C MET A 63 -9.67 -2.55 -5.62
N LEU A 64 -9.41 -3.25 -6.72
CA LEU A 64 -10.33 -4.24 -7.28
C LEU A 64 -10.63 -5.37 -6.28
N SER A 65 -9.64 -5.79 -5.51
CA SER A 65 -9.81 -6.81 -4.48
C SER A 65 -10.66 -6.31 -3.30
N GLU A 66 -10.50 -5.05 -2.88
CA GLU A 66 -11.27 -4.48 -1.76
C GLU A 66 -12.74 -4.19 -2.13
N ILE A 67 -13.04 -3.92 -3.40
CA ILE A 67 -14.43 -3.77 -3.88
C ILE A 67 -15.07 -5.10 -4.27
N TYR A 68 -14.33 -6.20 -4.25
CA TYR A 68 -14.86 -7.51 -4.62
C TYR A 68 -15.95 -7.93 -3.62
N GLY A 69 -17.13 -8.24 -4.15
CA GLY A 69 -18.33 -8.51 -3.35
C GLY A 69 -19.11 -7.26 -2.91
N MET A 70 -18.59 -6.05 -3.17
CA MET A 70 -19.32 -4.79 -2.98
C MET A 70 -19.88 -4.23 -4.29
N SER A 71 -19.24 -4.51 -5.43
CA SER A 71 -19.69 -4.09 -6.75
C SER A 71 -20.31 -5.24 -7.54
N GLU A 72 -21.37 -4.94 -8.30
CA GLU A 72 -22.07 -5.92 -9.16
C GLU A 72 -21.37 -6.18 -10.51
N ARG A 73 -20.23 -5.52 -10.79
CA ARG A 73 -19.51 -5.63 -12.07
C ARG A 73 -18.92 -7.04 -12.29
N PRO A 74 -19.40 -7.80 -13.29
CA PRO A 74 -18.99 -9.20 -13.48
C PRO A 74 -17.54 -9.36 -13.94
N GLU A 75 -16.93 -8.31 -14.51
CA GLU A 75 -15.55 -8.33 -15.00
C GLU A 75 -14.49 -8.32 -13.88
N ILE A 76 -14.84 -7.90 -12.67
CA ILE A 76 -13.91 -7.71 -11.55
C ILE A 76 -13.13 -9.00 -11.19
N PRO A 77 -13.75 -10.15 -10.91
CA PRO A 77 -13.01 -11.35 -10.52
C PRO A 77 -11.99 -11.80 -11.57
N ALA A 78 -12.35 -11.74 -12.85
CA ALA A 78 -11.43 -12.08 -13.94
C ALA A 78 -10.26 -11.09 -14.03
N ALA A 79 -10.53 -9.79 -13.84
CA ALA A 79 -9.51 -8.76 -13.82
C ALA A 79 -8.52 -8.93 -12.65
N ILE A 80 -9.00 -9.23 -11.43
CA ILE A 80 -8.12 -9.46 -10.27
C ILE A 80 -7.23 -10.67 -10.52
N GLN A 81 -7.79 -11.81 -10.95
CA GLN A 81 -7.00 -13.02 -11.17
C GLN A 81 -5.96 -12.84 -12.28
N ALA A 82 -6.27 -12.05 -13.32
CA ALA A 82 -5.31 -11.70 -14.37
C ALA A 82 -4.19 -10.78 -13.85
N ALA A 83 -4.54 -9.77 -13.06
CA ALA A 83 -3.58 -8.88 -12.44
C ALA A 83 -2.64 -9.60 -11.46
N VAL A 84 -3.17 -10.51 -10.64
CA VAL A 84 -2.37 -11.39 -9.77
C VAL A 84 -1.31 -12.15 -10.56
N ARG A 85 -1.65 -12.71 -11.73
CA ARG A 85 -0.67 -13.42 -12.57
C ARG A 85 0.46 -12.50 -13.03
N VAL A 86 0.16 -11.24 -13.33
CA VAL A 86 1.19 -10.25 -13.69
C VAL A 86 2.11 -9.98 -12.50
N ILE A 87 1.56 -9.76 -11.31
CA ILE A 87 2.38 -9.55 -10.09
C ILE A 87 3.27 -10.76 -9.84
N VAL A 88 2.72 -11.98 -9.86
CA VAL A 88 3.48 -13.23 -9.64
C VAL A 88 4.62 -13.37 -10.65
N ASN A 89 4.34 -13.17 -11.95
CA ASN A 89 5.33 -13.30 -13.01
C ASN A 89 6.40 -12.19 -12.99
N ALA A 90 6.07 -11.03 -12.42
CA ALA A 90 7.00 -9.91 -12.29
C ALA A 90 7.97 -10.04 -11.10
N GLN A 91 7.78 -11.03 -10.22
CA GLN A 91 8.67 -11.22 -9.08
C GLN A 91 10.06 -11.66 -9.56
N ASN A 92 11.09 -10.90 -9.20
CA ASN A 92 12.44 -11.19 -9.66
C ASN A 92 13.10 -12.33 -8.85
N SER A 93 14.34 -12.67 -9.20
CA SER A 93 15.10 -13.74 -8.50
C SER A 93 15.49 -13.40 -7.06
N GLU A 94 15.47 -12.13 -6.66
CA GLU A 94 15.68 -11.72 -5.27
C GLU A 94 14.43 -11.96 -4.40
N GLY A 95 13.26 -12.12 -5.02
CA GLY A 95 11.97 -12.28 -4.34
C GLY A 95 11.18 -10.98 -4.17
N GLY A 96 11.67 -9.87 -4.70
CA GLY A 96 10.98 -8.58 -4.65
C GLY A 96 10.54 -8.08 -6.03
N TRP A 97 10.07 -6.84 -6.05
CA TRP A 97 9.63 -6.15 -7.26
C TRP A 97 10.24 -4.76 -7.37
N ARG A 98 10.20 -4.21 -8.59
CA ARG A 98 10.55 -2.82 -8.88
C ARG A 98 9.56 -2.24 -9.88
N TYR A 99 9.85 -1.05 -10.37
CA TYR A 99 8.93 -0.19 -11.13
C TYR A 99 8.38 -0.80 -12.41
N GLN A 100 9.08 -1.75 -13.03
CA GLN A 100 8.65 -2.42 -14.27
C GLN A 100 8.36 -3.92 -14.04
N PRO A 101 7.44 -4.52 -14.79
CA PRO A 101 7.07 -5.93 -14.64
C PRO A 101 8.19 -6.91 -15.01
N HIS A 102 9.28 -6.43 -15.61
CA HIS A 102 10.45 -7.23 -16.02
C HIS A 102 11.75 -6.71 -15.38
N SER A 103 11.65 -6.02 -14.24
CA SER A 103 12.82 -5.53 -13.51
C SER A 103 13.67 -6.69 -12.96
N ARG A 104 14.99 -6.51 -13.04
CA ARG A 104 15.97 -7.49 -12.54
C ARG A 104 16.39 -7.24 -11.10
N ASP A 105 16.17 -6.02 -10.62
CA ASP A 105 16.37 -5.58 -9.24
C ASP A 105 15.03 -5.43 -8.52
N ALA A 106 15.08 -5.29 -7.21
CA ALA A 106 13.91 -5.03 -6.36
C ALA A 106 14.17 -3.90 -5.37
N ASP A 107 13.10 -3.31 -4.84
CA ASP A 107 13.12 -2.53 -3.60
C ASP A 107 11.96 -2.86 -2.67
N VAL A 108 12.10 -2.53 -1.38
CA VAL A 108 11.04 -2.67 -0.37
C VAL A 108 9.81 -1.82 -0.72
N SER A 109 10.02 -0.68 -1.38
CA SER A 109 8.97 0.31 -1.57
C SER A 109 7.88 -0.12 -2.55
N VAL A 110 8.24 -0.79 -3.64
CA VAL A 110 7.32 -1.42 -4.59
C VAL A 110 6.84 -2.75 -4.02
N THR A 111 7.74 -3.51 -3.38
CA THR A 111 7.43 -4.84 -2.85
C THR A 111 6.27 -4.81 -1.85
N VAL A 112 6.20 -3.84 -0.94
CA VAL A 112 5.09 -3.75 0.03
C VAL A 112 3.73 -3.64 -0.66
N LEU A 113 3.61 -2.86 -1.74
CA LEU A 113 2.33 -2.69 -2.41
C LEU A 113 1.93 -3.93 -3.21
N GLN A 114 2.91 -4.66 -3.78
CA GLN A 114 2.63 -5.97 -4.39
C GLN A 114 2.13 -6.97 -3.36
N ILE A 115 2.76 -7.01 -2.18
CA ILE A 115 2.33 -7.87 -1.07
C ILE A 115 0.88 -7.52 -0.69
N LEU A 116 0.57 -6.24 -0.45
CA LEU A 116 -0.79 -5.81 -0.12
C LEU A 116 -1.80 -6.23 -1.19
N ALA A 117 -1.48 -6.04 -2.47
CA ALA A 117 -2.34 -6.45 -3.58
C ALA A 117 -2.58 -7.97 -3.61
N LEU A 118 -1.53 -8.78 -3.40
CA LEU A 118 -1.65 -10.24 -3.35
C LEU A 118 -2.46 -10.70 -2.13
N ARG A 119 -2.26 -10.07 -0.96
CA ARG A 119 -3.02 -10.38 0.26
C ARG A 119 -4.49 -9.99 0.11
N GLY A 120 -4.77 -8.81 -0.44
CA GLY A 120 -6.13 -8.40 -0.80
C GLY A 120 -6.79 -9.40 -1.77
N ALA A 121 -6.07 -9.82 -2.80
CA ALA A 121 -6.58 -10.82 -3.74
C ALA A 121 -6.85 -12.19 -3.09
N GLN A 122 -6.01 -12.63 -2.15
CA GLN A 122 -6.27 -13.85 -1.36
C GLN A 122 -7.54 -13.72 -0.52
N HIS A 123 -7.77 -12.56 0.12
CA HIS A 123 -9.00 -12.29 0.87
C HIS A 123 -10.23 -12.28 -0.04
N ALA A 124 -10.07 -11.82 -1.28
CA ALA A 124 -11.09 -11.90 -2.33
C ALA A 124 -11.28 -13.32 -2.93
N GLY A 125 -10.56 -14.33 -2.42
CA GLY A 125 -10.68 -15.72 -2.87
C GLY A 125 -9.90 -16.07 -4.14
N MET A 126 -9.00 -15.18 -4.60
CA MET A 126 -8.16 -15.43 -5.78
C MET A 126 -6.97 -16.33 -5.44
N VAL A 127 -6.51 -17.09 -6.43
CA VAL A 127 -5.37 -18.00 -6.27
C VAL A 127 -4.07 -17.20 -6.34
N VAL A 128 -3.34 -17.20 -5.22
CA VAL A 128 -1.98 -16.65 -5.10
C VAL A 128 -1.03 -17.76 -4.62
N PRO A 129 0.05 -18.07 -5.36
CA PRO A 129 1.03 -19.06 -4.93
C PRO A 129 1.70 -18.67 -3.61
N ALA A 130 1.76 -19.61 -2.65
CA ALA A 130 2.38 -19.38 -1.34
C ALA A 130 3.88 -19.03 -1.47
N GLU A 131 4.60 -19.70 -2.38
CA GLU A 131 6.02 -19.46 -2.63
C GLU A 131 6.31 -18.00 -3.00
N THR A 132 5.40 -17.33 -3.73
CA THR A 132 5.56 -15.91 -4.08
C THR A 132 5.60 -15.04 -2.83
N ILE A 133 4.72 -15.30 -1.85
CA ILE A 133 4.69 -14.57 -0.58
C ILE A 133 5.93 -14.89 0.27
N GLU A 134 6.30 -16.18 0.38
CA GLU A 134 7.47 -16.62 1.14
C GLU A 134 8.76 -15.96 0.65
N ARG A 135 8.94 -15.88 -0.68
CA ARG A 135 10.09 -15.20 -1.31
C ARG A 135 10.09 -13.69 -1.03
N ALA A 136 8.91 -13.07 -1.04
CA ALA A 136 8.75 -11.65 -0.71
C ALA A 136 9.12 -11.35 0.75
N ILE A 137 8.67 -12.19 1.69
CA ILE A 137 9.03 -12.10 3.11
C ILE A 137 10.55 -12.20 3.26
N LYS A 138 11.18 -13.19 2.62
CA LYS A 138 12.64 -13.37 2.67
C LYS A 138 13.38 -12.14 2.14
N TYR A 139 12.94 -11.59 1.01
CA TYR A 139 13.50 -10.36 0.45
C TYR A 139 13.41 -9.17 1.43
N VAL A 140 12.23 -8.97 2.02
CA VAL A 140 11.99 -7.87 2.97
C VAL A 140 12.88 -8.02 4.21
N LYS A 141 13.01 -9.23 4.78
CA LYS A 141 13.93 -9.50 5.90
C LYS A 141 15.39 -9.20 5.56
N LEU A 142 15.83 -9.49 4.32
CA LEU A 142 17.18 -9.14 3.86
C LEU A 142 17.43 -7.62 3.75
N CYS A 143 16.35 -6.82 3.70
CA CYS A 143 16.43 -5.36 3.70
C CYS A 143 16.42 -4.77 5.12
N ALA A 144 16.24 -5.57 6.18
CA ALA A 144 16.29 -5.09 7.55
C ALA A 144 17.74 -4.81 8.01
N ASP A 145 17.92 -3.69 8.71
CA ASP A 145 19.17 -3.32 9.37
C ASP A 145 19.22 -3.81 10.83
N ARG A 146 20.43 -3.96 11.37
CA ARG A 146 20.63 -4.32 12.78
C ARG A 146 20.09 -3.26 13.76
N GLY A 147 20.05 -1.99 13.35
CA GLY A 147 19.48 -0.88 14.12
C GLY A 147 17.94 -0.79 14.07
N GLY A 148 17.26 -1.72 13.40
CA GLY A 148 15.79 -1.79 13.30
C GLY A 148 15.18 -1.07 12.11
N GLY A 149 15.89 -0.12 11.49
CA GLY A 149 15.45 0.48 10.24
C GLY A 149 15.57 -0.49 9.06
N PHE A 150 14.93 -0.17 7.93
CA PHE A 150 15.06 -0.96 6.69
C PHE A 150 15.78 -0.15 5.61
N TYR A 151 16.51 -0.84 4.74
CA TYR A 151 17.09 -0.31 3.50
C TYR A 151 16.08 -0.34 2.35
N TYR A 152 16.31 0.44 1.29
CA TYR A 152 15.48 0.32 0.08
C TYR A 152 15.73 -0.99 -0.65
N GLN A 153 17.00 -1.39 -0.76
CA GLN A 153 17.43 -2.62 -1.41
C GLN A 153 18.36 -3.38 -0.46
N THR A 154 18.60 -4.66 -0.74
CA THR A 154 19.42 -5.52 0.10
C THR A 154 20.79 -4.88 0.38
N ARG A 155 21.02 -4.51 1.66
CA ARG A 155 22.27 -3.91 2.17
C ARG A 155 22.78 -2.70 1.38
N SER A 156 21.89 -1.90 0.79
CA SER A 156 22.24 -0.71 0.00
C SER A 156 21.55 0.54 0.53
N GLY A 157 22.28 1.66 0.54
CA GLY A 157 21.80 2.94 1.03
C GLY A 157 21.84 3.06 2.55
N LYS A 158 21.03 3.96 3.11
CA LYS A 158 20.88 4.14 4.57
C LYS A 158 19.53 3.57 5.02
N PRO A 159 19.35 3.12 6.27
CA PRO A 159 18.02 2.82 6.81
C PRO A 159 17.21 4.10 7.07
N GLY A 160 15.89 4.03 7.11
CA GLY A 160 15.06 5.23 7.31
C GLY A 160 13.57 4.98 7.42
N TYR A 161 12.83 6.02 7.78
CA TYR A 161 11.46 5.91 8.28
C TYR A 161 10.47 5.30 7.28
N ALA A 162 10.33 5.88 6.09
CA ALA A 162 9.38 5.42 5.07
C ALA A 162 9.54 3.94 4.68
N ARG A 163 10.79 3.54 4.39
CA ARG A 163 11.16 2.16 4.04
C ARG A 163 11.03 1.19 5.23
N THR A 164 11.18 1.67 6.47
CA THR A 164 10.90 0.88 7.67
C THR A 164 9.40 0.62 7.81
N GLY A 165 8.56 1.65 7.61
CA GLY A 165 7.10 1.48 7.57
C GLY A 165 6.68 0.43 6.53
N ALA A 166 7.22 0.52 5.32
CA ALA A 166 6.95 -0.42 4.24
C ALA A 166 7.42 -1.86 4.57
N GLY A 167 8.63 -2.01 5.10
CA GLY A 167 9.18 -3.30 5.49
C GLY A 167 8.38 -3.98 6.60
N VAL A 168 8.09 -3.24 7.67
CA VAL A 168 7.29 -3.76 8.79
C VAL A 168 5.87 -4.09 8.35
N THR A 169 5.22 -3.21 7.57
CA THR A 169 3.88 -3.50 7.02
C THR A 169 3.89 -4.81 6.23
N SER A 170 4.90 -5.01 5.38
CA SER A 170 5.04 -6.23 4.59
C SER A 170 5.12 -7.49 5.46
N LEU A 171 5.84 -7.43 6.57
CA LEU A 171 6.00 -8.56 7.49
C LEU A 171 4.70 -8.79 8.29
N GLU A 172 4.11 -7.74 8.84
CA GLU A 172 2.86 -7.77 9.61
C GLU A 172 1.70 -8.39 8.81
N VAL A 173 1.44 -7.91 7.58
CA VAL A 173 0.33 -8.42 6.76
C VAL A 173 0.54 -9.86 6.26
N CYS A 174 1.78 -10.34 6.33
CA CYS A 174 2.17 -11.71 6.02
C CYS A 174 2.19 -12.64 7.24
N GLY A 175 1.90 -12.13 8.44
CA GLY A 175 1.86 -12.93 9.67
C GLY A 175 3.20 -13.09 10.39
N GLU A 176 4.23 -12.33 10.01
CA GLU A 176 5.57 -12.37 10.60
C GLU A 176 5.68 -11.49 11.86
N PHE A 177 4.72 -11.65 12.78
CA PHE A 177 4.55 -10.79 13.95
C PHE A 177 5.73 -10.85 14.94
N ASP A 178 6.21 -12.07 15.22
CA ASP A 178 7.25 -12.32 16.21
C ASP A 178 8.68 -12.21 15.65
N ALA A 179 8.82 -12.00 14.33
CA ALA A 179 10.11 -11.85 13.70
C ALA A 179 10.89 -10.68 14.32
N ASP A 180 12.20 -10.89 14.47
CA ASP A 180 13.08 -9.93 15.14
C ASP A 180 13.18 -8.61 14.35
N GLU A 181 13.15 -8.69 13.02
CA GLU A 181 13.07 -7.55 12.11
C GLU A 181 11.78 -6.74 12.31
N THR A 182 10.63 -7.42 12.49
CA THR A 182 9.33 -6.79 12.74
C THR A 182 9.36 -6.03 14.07
N ARG A 183 9.78 -6.69 15.15
CA ARG A 183 9.82 -6.09 16.49
C ARG A 183 10.75 -4.87 16.55
N ARG A 184 11.98 -4.99 16.03
CA ARG A 184 12.92 -3.86 15.97
C ARG A 184 12.44 -2.75 15.06
N GLY A 185 11.80 -3.08 13.94
CA GLY A 185 11.24 -2.08 13.02
C GLY A 185 10.13 -1.27 13.66
N LEU A 186 9.24 -1.90 14.44
CA LEU A 186 8.23 -1.20 15.21
C LEU A 186 8.86 -0.28 16.26
N ASP A 187 9.86 -0.75 17.00
CA ASP A 187 10.58 0.08 17.96
C ASP A 187 11.27 1.28 17.29
N TYR A 188 11.85 1.06 16.11
CA TYR A 188 12.43 2.13 15.29
C TYR A 188 11.37 3.17 14.90
N LEU A 189 10.20 2.76 14.41
CA LEU A 189 9.12 3.69 14.04
C LEU A 189 8.64 4.52 15.24
N ILE A 190 8.50 3.89 16.41
CA ILE A 190 8.08 4.58 17.64
C ILE A 190 9.16 5.57 18.13
N ALA A 191 10.43 5.19 18.07
CA ALA A 191 11.54 6.06 18.48
C ALA A 191 11.75 7.26 17.53
N ASN A 192 11.26 7.18 16.30
CA ASN A 192 11.48 8.18 15.24
C ASN A 192 10.17 8.81 14.74
N ILE A 193 9.13 8.90 15.59
CA ILE A 193 7.88 9.60 15.25
C ILE A 193 8.19 11.03 14.79
N GLY A 194 7.69 11.40 13.61
CA GLY A 194 7.90 12.73 13.02
C GLY A 194 9.29 12.95 12.41
N ALA A 195 10.14 11.91 12.30
CA ALA A 195 11.45 12.02 11.66
C ALA A 195 11.36 12.19 10.13
N ASP A 196 10.29 11.69 9.51
CA ASP A 196 10.05 11.86 8.08
C ASP A 196 9.61 13.30 7.79
N LYS A 197 10.32 13.97 6.91
CA LYS A 197 10.04 15.36 6.52
C LYS A 197 9.48 15.39 5.11
N GLU A 198 8.50 16.26 4.86
CA GLU A 198 7.96 16.48 3.50
C GLU A 198 9.05 16.80 2.47
N SER A 199 10.13 17.48 2.89
CA SER A 199 11.28 17.78 2.05
C SER A 199 12.08 16.54 1.60
N GLU A 200 11.87 15.37 2.21
CA GLU A 200 12.54 14.12 1.87
C GLU A 200 11.78 13.30 0.81
N GLY A 201 10.71 13.88 0.25
CA GLY A 201 9.89 13.39 -0.88
C GLY A 201 8.94 12.25 -0.52
N ASN A 202 9.35 11.34 0.35
CA ASN A 202 8.59 10.13 0.67
C ASN A 202 7.60 10.27 1.84
N TYR A 203 7.34 11.48 2.32
CA TYR A 203 6.56 11.72 3.55
C TYR A 203 5.17 11.06 3.54
N HIS A 204 4.35 11.33 2.53
CA HIS A 204 2.98 10.80 2.44
C HIS A 204 2.96 9.27 2.40
N TYR A 205 3.90 8.70 1.63
CA TYR A 205 4.14 7.27 1.54
C TYR A 205 4.58 6.70 2.89
N GLY A 206 5.56 7.31 3.54
CA GLY A 206 6.17 6.82 4.76
C GLY A 206 5.22 6.86 5.95
N ILE A 207 4.45 7.94 6.09
CA ILE A 207 3.42 8.06 7.12
C ILE A 207 2.35 6.99 6.95
N TYR A 208 1.87 6.74 5.73
CA TYR A 208 0.85 5.73 5.47
C TYR A 208 1.29 4.32 5.86
N TYR A 209 2.49 3.89 5.43
CA TYR A 209 2.98 2.56 5.78
C TYR A 209 3.41 2.45 7.23
N ALA A 210 3.93 3.52 7.85
CA ALA A 210 4.18 3.51 9.30
C ALA A 210 2.87 3.35 10.08
N ALA A 211 1.78 4.00 9.64
CA ALA A 211 0.47 3.84 10.26
C ALA A 211 -0.02 2.39 10.15
N GLN A 212 0.08 1.77 8.98
CA GLN A 212 -0.28 0.36 8.81
C GLN A 212 0.58 -0.55 9.68
N ALA A 213 1.90 -0.39 9.66
CA ALA A 213 2.82 -1.19 10.48
C ALA A 213 2.43 -1.16 11.97
N VAL A 214 2.26 0.05 12.54
CA VAL A 214 1.93 0.19 13.97
C VAL A 214 0.52 -0.30 14.27
N TYR A 215 -0.43 -0.12 13.34
CA TYR A 215 -1.80 -0.60 13.51
C TYR A 215 -1.90 -2.13 13.48
N GLN A 216 -1.23 -2.77 12.53
CA GLN A 216 -1.28 -4.22 12.33
C GLN A 216 -0.55 -5.00 13.42
N ALA A 217 0.42 -4.39 14.08
CA ALA A 217 1.11 -4.96 15.24
C ALA A 217 0.19 -5.27 16.44
N LYS A 218 -1.07 -4.81 16.43
CA LYS A 218 -2.10 -5.09 17.46
C LYS A 218 -1.68 -4.72 18.89
N ASP A 219 -0.65 -3.86 19.08
CA ASP A 219 -0.26 -3.30 20.38
C ASP A 219 -0.95 -1.93 20.59
N PRO A 220 -1.97 -1.84 21.47
CA PRO A 220 -2.69 -0.59 21.70
C PRO A 220 -1.80 0.51 22.27
N ARG A 221 -0.72 0.18 22.99
CA ARG A 221 0.20 1.19 23.56
C ARG A 221 1.01 1.84 22.46
N ARG A 222 1.55 1.05 21.53
CA ARG A 222 2.27 1.57 20.35
C ARG A 222 1.35 2.43 19.48
N TRP A 223 0.12 1.99 19.25
CA TRP A 223 -0.86 2.80 18.51
C TRP A 223 -1.18 4.13 19.20
N GLN A 224 -1.40 4.12 20.52
CA GLN A 224 -1.73 5.32 21.29
C GLN A 224 -0.55 6.28 21.40
N GLN A 225 0.69 5.78 21.36
CA GLN A 225 1.90 6.59 21.31
C GLN A 225 2.12 7.21 19.91
N TRP A 226 1.78 6.48 18.84
CA TRP A 226 2.08 6.88 17.46
C TRP A 226 0.99 7.72 16.81
N PHE A 227 -0.28 7.32 16.91
CA PHE A 227 -1.35 7.88 16.10
C PHE A 227 -1.75 9.32 16.48
N PRO A 228 -1.95 9.69 17.76
CA PRO A 228 -2.31 11.06 18.12
C PRO A 228 -1.34 12.14 17.60
N PRO A 229 -0.01 12.05 17.81
CA PRO A 229 0.90 13.08 17.30
C PRO A 229 0.95 13.12 15.78
N ILE A 230 0.87 11.97 15.09
CA ILE A 230 0.83 11.94 13.63
C ILE A 230 -0.48 12.50 13.08
N ARG A 231 -1.63 12.18 13.69
CA ARG A 231 -2.93 12.77 13.33
C ARG A 231 -2.86 14.29 13.42
N ASP A 232 -2.37 14.82 14.54
CA ASP A 232 -2.32 16.27 14.77
C ASP A 232 -1.35 16.95 13.78
N GLN A 233 -0.21 16.32 13.51
CA GLN A 233 0.73 16.78 12.48
C GLN A 233 0.08 16.80 11.10
N VAL A 234 -0.57 15.71 10.67
CA VAL A 234 -1.23 15.61 9.37
C VAL A 234 -2.34 16.66 9.25
N LEU A 235 -3.21 16.80 10.26
CA LEU A 235 -4.29 17.79 10.24
C LEU A 235 -3.77 19.23 10.19
N SER A 236 -2.64 19.54 10.85
CA SER A 236 -2.03 20.87 10.80
C SER A 236 -1.52 21.29 9.41
N LYS A 237 -1.40 20.32 8.50
CA LYS A 237 -0.88 20.49 7.13
C LYS A 237 -1.97 20.49 6.06
N GLN A 238 -3.23 20.37 6.46
CA GLN A 238 -4.35 20.37 5.53
C GLN A 238 -4.62 21.79 5.03
N ASN A 239 -4.69 21.97 3.71
CA ASN A 239 -5.02 23.25 3.09
C ASN A 239 -6.52 23.52 3.26
N ASP A 240 -6.85 24.57 4.02
CA ASP A 240 -8.22 25.06 4.27
C ASP A 240 -9.23 23.96 4.68
N GLY A 241 -8.74 22.88 5.32
CA GLY A 241 -9.57 21.75 5.71
C GLY A 241 -10.03 20.85 4.55
N ALA A 242 -9.48 21.00 3.34
CA ALA A 242 -9.96 20.33 2.14
C ALA A 242 -9.01 19.25 1.59
N TYR A 243 -7.71 19.55 1.45
CA TYR A 243 -6.78 18.66 0.76
C TYR A 243 -5.34 18.78 1.28
N TRP A 244 -4.47 17.85 0.89
CA TRP A 244 -3.03 17.88 1.18
C TRP A 244 -2.22 17.90 -0.12
N ASP A 245 -1.27 18.83 -0.20
CA ASP A 245 -0.31 18.89 -1.30
C ASP A 245 0.77 17.83 -1.17
N SER A 246 1.27 17.35 -2.30
CA SER A 246 2.42 16.44 -2.34
C SER A 246 3.24 16.66 -3.60
N GLU A 247 4.46 16.11 -3.63
CA GLU A 247 5.32 16.09 -4.81
C GLU A 247 4.71 15.34 -6.01
N HIS A 248 3.68 14.52 -5.77
CA HIS A 248 2.93 13.80 -6.81
C HIS A 248 1.54 14.40 -7.04
N GLY A 249 1.31 15.63 -6.58
CA GLY A 249 0.07 16.37 -6.74
C GLY A 249 -0.93 16.20 -5.58
N PRO A 250 -1.95 17.06 -5.50
CA PRO A 250 -2.86 17.13 -4.35
C PRO A 250 -3.76 15.89 -4.25
N ALA A 251 -4.12 15.26 -5.36
CA ALA A 251 -4.93 14.04 -5.35
C ALA A 251 -4.20 12.88 -4.65
N TYR A 252 -2.90 12.70 -4.93
CA TYR A 252 -2.11 11.68 -4.26
C TYR A 252 -1.93 11.99 -2.76
N GLY A 253 -1.52 13.22 -2.43
CA GLY A 253 -1.30 13.64 -1.04
C GLY A 253 -2.55 13.46 -0.19
N THR A 254 -3.68 13.98 -0.67
CA THR A 254 -5.00 13.85 0.00
C THR A 254 -5.39 12.41 0.22
N THR A 255 -5.25 11.58 -0.80
CA THR A 255 -5.62 10.17 -0.72
C THR A 255 -4.79 9.43 0.33
N MET A 256 -3.47 9.63 0.35
CA MET A 256 -2.58 8.98 1.31
C MET A 256 -2.89 9.42 2.75
N MET A 257 -3.20 10.70 2.96
CA MET A 257 -3.57 11.21 4.29
C MET A 257 -4.94 10.71 4.73
N LEU A 258 -5.94 10.66 3.84
CA LEU A 258 -7.23 10.06 4.15
C LEU A 258 -7.11 8.59 4.49
N LEU A 259 -6.35 7.81 3.72
CA LEU A 259 -6.09 6.39 4.01
C LEU A 259 -5.39 6.22 5.36
N THR A 260 -4.44 7.09 5.71
CA THR A 260 -3.78 7.10 7.02
C THR A 260 -4.75 7.38 8.17
N LEU A 261 -5.53 8.47 8.05
CA LEU A 261 -6.42 8.96 9.10
C LEU A 261 -7.65 8.05 9.31
N SER A 262 -8.03 7.29 8.28
CA SER A 262 -9.21 6.41 8.29
C SER A 262 -8.93 4.99 8.80
N ILE A 263 -7.68 4.61 9.06
CA ILE A 263 -7.33 3.29 9.63
C ILE A 263 -8.19 2.94 10.88
N PRO A 264 -8.44 3.85 11.84
CA PRO A 264 -9.32 3.58 12.98
C PRO A 264 -10.77 3.23 12.63
N CYS A 265 -11.25 3.63 11.45
CA CYS A 265 -12.63 3.38 11.01
C CYS A 265 -12.86 1.91 10.60
N ARG A 266 -11.80 1.20 10.17
CA ARG A 266 -11.82 -0.25 9.85
C ARG A 266 -12.78 -0.67 8.73
N TYR A 267 -13.10 0.25 7.81
CA TYR A 267 -13.99 -0.05 6.70
C TYR A 267 -13.35 -0.90 5.60
N LEU A 268 -12.05 -0.75 5.35
CA LEU A 268 -11.34 -1.56 4.35
C LEU A 268 -11.04 -2.97 4.89
N PRO A 269 -11.46 -4.06 4.19
CA PRO A 269 -11.09 -5.44 4.53
C PRO A 269 -9.60 -5.66 4.81
N ILE A 270 -8.69 -5.02 4.07
CA ILE A 270 -7.24 -5.17 4.30
C ILE A 270 -6.78 -4.60 5.66
N TYR A 271 -7.58 -3.74 6.30
CA TYR A 271 -7.35 -3.23 7.66
C TYR A 271 -8.08 -4.04 8.73
N GLN A 272 -8.91 -5.00 8.34
CA GLN A 272 -9.66 -5.84 9.27
C GLN A 272 -8.78 -6.96 9.82
N ARG A 273 -9.11 -7.39 11.04
CA ARG A 273 -8.24 -8.10 11.97
C ARG A 273 -8.38 -9.61 11.93
#